data_AF-A0A4R2QT52-F1
#
_entry.id   AF-A0A4R2QT52-F1
#
_cell.length_a   1.000
_cell.length_b   1.000
_cell.length_c   1.000
_cell.angle_alpha   90.00
_cell.angle_beta   90.00
_cell.angle_gamma   90.00
#
_symmetry.space_group_name_H-M   'P 1'
#
loop_
_entity.id
_entity.type
_entity.pdbx_description
1 polymer ?
#
loop_
_entity_poly.entity_id
_entity_poly.type
_entity_poly.pdbx_seq_one_letter_code
_entity_poly.pdbx_strand_id
1 'polypeptide(L)'
;MKKRVAIGMISHESNSFSPVSTPRSEWETWGLTAGADILTIWKGSHTPVGAFLDYAEQAGWEVIPTLAAQTLPSKPTDAQHYRWMKEQLLAPIEREQPDGVLLFMHGAMMAEGTDDVEGDICRAVKGIIGDRPLILAMDLHGNITPEMCAHCDGVFAFDTNPHIDLIERATEAAACMEQALLGTIRPVTAHADPPHRMLPPTINMRTAEGPMAELFALARQWEERPGILNVSVFGGFPYCDFSGAGLSIVATADGDSSLAAACATAIAAKAWEIRDQFLKEIPTYEAAVRQTLSLLADVNRPSGPIILADVADNPTGGGAADTTVLLHELLRCGVTGVAVACIHDPETVEQAISTGLNNTARFTIGGRSCPDYGAPLEVVGTVLALTDGRFTATSPVSRGEQDMGPTAVIETGGLKLVITTHRRACIDTAVFTSVGIDPAAMPVLVIKSRGHFRASFEPIASSILEVDAPGPANPSLHRFPYRNIPRPVWPLDEIAEEACCETHDHP
;
A
#
# COMPACT_ATOMS: atom_id res chain seq x y z
N MET A 1 17.31 14.77 -32.42
CA MET A 1 17.02 15.68 -31.28
C MET A 1 16.91 14.82 -30.04
N LYS A 2 17.28 15.35 -28.86
CA LYS A 2 17.02 14.64 -27.61
C LYS A 2 15.51 14.47 -27.44
N LYS A 3 15.08 13.32 -26.94
CA LYS A 3 13.67 13.09 -26.61
C LYS A 3 13.34 13.85 -25.33
N ARG A 4 12.20 14.54 -25.32
CA ARG A 4 11.71 15.32 -24.18
C ARG A 4 10.62 14.54 -23.47
N VAL A 5 10.80 14.16 -22.22
CA VAL A 5 9.85 13.32 -21.49
C VAL A 5 9.41 14.04 -20.23
N ALA A 6 8.10 14.20 -20.04
CA ALA A 6 7.58 14.70 -18.78
C ALA A 6 7.53 13.57 -17.76
N ILE A 7 8.07 13.82 -16.56
CA ILE A 7 8.12 12.86 -15.46
C ILE A 7 7.35 13.42 -14.27
N GLY A 8 6.53 12.58 -13.65
CA GLY A 8 5.74 12.95 -12.49
C GLY A 8 5.29 11.78 -11.63
N MET A 9 4.78 12.10 -10.45
CA MET A 9 4.21 11.16 -9.51
C MET A 9 3.14 11.82 -8.64
N ILE A 10 2.04 11.10 -8.47
CA ILE A 10 1.06 11.33 -7.41
C ILE A 10 0.72 9.97 -6.80
N SER A 11 1.14 9.73 -5.57
CA SER A 11 0.97 8.44 -4.89
C SER A 11 0.24 8.59 -3.56
N HIS A 12 -0.98 8.09 -3.52
CA HIS A 12 -1.77 7.97 -2.30
C HIS A 12 -2.75 6.80 -2.44
N GLU A 13 -2.89 6.02 -1.38
CA GLU A 13 -3.86 4.93 -1.30
C GLU A 13 -5.02 5.39 -0.41
N SER A 14 -6.19 5.61 -1.02
CA SER A 14 -7.34 6.16 -0.30
C SER A 14 -8.16 5.06 0.36
N ASN A 15 -8.29 5.12 1.68
CA ASN A 15 -9.20 4.29 2.45
C ASN A 15 -10.42 5.14 2.86
N SER A 16 -11.57 4.87 2.22
CA SER A 16 -12.85 5.55 2.47
C SER A 16 -13.36 5.41 3.90
N PHE A 17 -12.88 4.41 4.64
CA PHE A 17 -13.26 4.08 6.01
C PHE A 17 -12.21 4.49 7.05
N SER A 18 -11.06 4.99 6.62
CA SER A 18 -10.04 5.52 7.53
C SER A 18 -10.61 6.70 8.32
N PRO A 19 -10.28 6.87 9.61
CA PRO A 19 -10.60 8.09 10.34
C PRO A 19 -9.60 9.22 10.04
N VAL A 20 -8.44 8.90 9.46
CA VAL A 20 -7.30 9.82 9.28
C VAL A 20 -7.52 10.74 8.09
N SER A 21 -7.52 12.05 8.33
CA SER A 21 -7.59 13.06 7.27
C SER A 21 -6.29 13.14 6.46
N THR A 22 -6.38 13.66 5.23
CA THR A 22 -5.22 13.82 4.32
C THR A 22 -4.99 15.30 3.97
N PRO A 23 -4.67 16.16 4.95
CA PRO A 23 -4.37 17.56 4.68
C PRO A 23 -3.06 17.69 3.91
N ARG A 24 -2.88 18.85 3.25
CA ARG A 24 -1.63 19.19 2.55
C ARG A 24 -0.37 18.99 3.40
N SER A 25 -0.44 19.23 4.72
CA SER A 25 0.69 19.04 5.64
C SER A 25 1.20 17.60 5.68
N GLU A 26 0.33 16.60 5.47
CA GLU A 26 0.76 15.20 5.34
C GLU A 26 1.58 15.01 4.07
N TRP A 27 1.15 15.56 2.94
CA TRP A 27 1.94 15.53 1.70
C TRP A 27 3.28 16.24 1.85
N GLU A 28 3.32 17.39 2.53
CA GLU A 28 4.56 18.12 2.81
C GLU A 28 5.52 17.34 3.72
N THR A 29 4.97 16.56 4.66
CA THR A 29 5.76 15.69 5.56
C THR A 29 6.36 14.51 4.81
N TRP A 30 5.64 13.94 3.84
CA TRP A 30 5.99 12.69 3.16
C TRP A 30 6.70 12.86 1.81
N GLY A 31 6.42 13.95 1.11
CA GLY A 31 7.03 14.30 -0.16
C GLY A 31 6.05 15.08 -1.03
N LEU A 32 6.27 16.39 -1.15
CA LEU A 32 5.53 17.27 -2.06
C LEU A 32 6.50 18.22 -2.74
N THR A 33 6.91 17.90 -3.97
CA THR A 33 7.91 18.66 -4.73
C THR A 33 7.38 18.95 -6.13
N ALA A 34 7.50 20.19 -6.59
CA ALA A 34 7.07 20.59 -7.94
C ALA A 34 8.21 21.20 -8.74
N GLY A 35 8.18 21.01 -10.06
CA GLY A 35 9.13 21.62 -10.99
C GLY A 35 10.57 21.16 -10.81
N ALA A 36 11.52 22.05 -11.04
CA ALA A 36 12.95 21.71 -11.15
C ALA A 36 13.55 21.05 -9.90
N ASP A 37 12.99 21.30 -8.72
CA ASP A 37 13.43 20.69 -7.47
C ASP A 37 13.28 19.16 -7.46
N ILE A 38 12.41 18.61 -8.33
CA ILE A 38 12.28 17.16 -8.51
C ILE A 38 13.63 16.54 -8.96
N LEU A 39 14.36 17.24 -9.83
CA LEU A 39 15.62 16.76 -10.39
C LEU A 39 16.75 16.68 -9.37
N THR A 40 16.64 17.38 -8.24
CA THR A 40 17.66 17.43 -7.19
C THR A 40 17.25 16.59 -5.98
N ILE A 41 15.98 16.66 -5.56
CA ILE A 41 15.47 16.00 -4.35
C ILE A 41 15.26 14.49 -4.58
N TRP A 42 14.77 14.10 -5.75
CA TRP A 42 14.35 12.71 -6.00
C TRP A 42 15.36 11.88 -6.78
N LYS A 43 16.38 12.52 -7.37
CA LYS A 43 17.43 11.81 -8.12
C LYS A 43 18.22 10.88 -7.19
N GLY A 44 18.42 9.63 -7.61
CA GLY A 44 19.07 8.59 -6.80
C GLY A 44 18.29 8.16 -5.55
N SER A 45 17.04 8.62 -5.37
CA SER A 45 16.16 8.11 -4.32
C SER A 45 15.63 6.72 -4.70
N HIS A 46 15.36 5.88 -3.69
CA HIS A 46 14.79 4.55 -3.89
C HIS A 46 13.27 4.63 -4.09
N THR A 47 12.85 5.32 -5.16
CA THR A 47 11.45 5.59 -5.53
C THR A 47 11.25 5.42 -7.04
N PRO A 48 10.01 5.23 -7.53
CA PRO A 48 9.76 5.12 -8.96
C PRO A 48 10.19 6.36 -9.75
N VAL A 49 9.96 7.56 -9.21
CA VAL A 49 10.47 8.81 -9.84
C VAL A 49 11.99 8.86 -9.85
N GLY A 50 12.66 8.42 -8.78
CA GLY A 50 14.12 8.30 -8.77
C GLY A 50 14.62 7.41 -9.90
N ALA A 51 14.02 6.23 -10.07
CA ALA A 51 14.34 5.31 -11.16
C ALA A 51 14.08 5.91 -12.55
N PHE A 52 12.98 6.63 -12.75
CA PHE A 52 12.72 7.33 -14.01
C PHE A 52 13.78 8.39 -14.33
N LEU A 53 14.23 9.15 -13.33
CA LEU A 53 15.28 10.17 -13.51
C LEU A 53 16.64 9.54 -13.84
N ASP A 54 16.97 8.44 -13.16
CA ASP A 54 18.21 7.70 -13.41
C ASP A 54 18.20 7.08 -14.82
N TYR A 55 17.07 6.54 -15.26
CA TYR A 55 16.90 6.04 -16.63
C TYR A 55 17.01 7.18 -17.67
N ALA A 56 16.34 8.30 -17.43
CA ALA A 56 16.34 9.45 -18.32
C ALA A 56 17.76 10.01 -18.55
N GLU A 57 18.60 10.01 -17.52
CA GLU A 57 20.02 10.39 -17.63
C GLU A 57 20.79 9.41 -18.52
N GLN A 58 20.60 8.10 -18.33
CA GLN A 58 21.25 7.05 -19.13
C GLN A 58 20.83 7.11 -20.60
N ALA A 59 19.53 7.29 -20.87
CA ALA A 59 18.97 7.40 -22.21
C ALA A 59 19.19 8.77 -22.87
N GLY A 60 19.75 9.75 -22.14
CA GLY A 60 20.04 11.09 -22.64
C GLY A 60 18.79 11.93 -22.94
N TRP A 61 17.69 11.67 -22.25
CA TRP A 61 16.45 12.44 -22.36
C TRP A 61 16.62 13.85 -21.78
N GLU A 62 15.79 14.77 -22.28
CA GLU A 62 15.53 16.04 -21.61
C GLU A 62 14.29 15.87 -20.74
N VAL A 63 14.46 15.90 -19.42
CA VAL A 63 13.35 15.74 -18.48
C VAL A 63 12.57 17.04 -18.31
N ILE A 64 11.25 16.96 -18.45
CA ILE A 64 10.32 18.01 -18.05
C ILE A 64 9.72 17.60 -16.69
N PRO A 65 10.25 18.12 -15.57
CA PRO A 65 9.75 17.74 -14.26
C PRO A 65 8.37 18.40 -14.02
N THR A 66 7.44 17.62 -13.48
CA THR A 66 6.06 18.05 -13.21
C THR A 66 5.81 18.22 -11.70
N LEU A 67 5.19 17.22 -11.07
CA LEU A 67 4.93 17.10 -9.64
C LEU A 67 5.45 15.73 -9.18
N ALA A 68 6.08 15.66 -8.01
CA ALA A 68 6.35 14.43 -7.28
C ALA A 68 5.71 14.57 -5.90
N ALA A 69 4.59 13.88 -5.71
CA ALA A 69 3.78 13.94 -4.50
C ALA A 69 3.51 12.52 -3.99
N GLN A 70 3.76 12.27 -2.70
CA GLN A 70 3.38 11.04 -2.04
C GLN A 70 2.93 11.31 -0.60
N THR A 71 2.01 10.49 -0.10
CA THR A 71 1.66 10.48 1.32
C THR A 71 1.18 9.10 1.75
N LEU A 72 1.13 8.86 3.06
CA LEU A 72 0.67 7.58 3.58
C LEU A 72 -0.83 7.34 3.31
N PRO A 73 -1.26 6.08 3.18
CA PRO A 73 -2.66 5.73 3.01
C PRO A 73 -3.58 6.32 4.09
N SER A 74 -4.71 6.91 3.72
CA SER A 74 -5.62 7.65 4.61
C SER A 74 -6.94 7.97 3.89
N LYS A 75 -7.83 8.80 4.46
CA LYS A 75 -9.07 9.23 3.78
C LYS A 75 -8.80 9.83 2.39
N PRO A 76 -9.80 9.85 1.49
CA PRO A 76 -9.72 10.59 0.24
C PRO A 76 -9.16 12.00 0.41
N THR A 77 -8.37 12.43 -0.56
CA THR A 77 -7.72 13.75 -0.53
C THR A 77 -8.75 14.87 -0.71
N ASP A 78 -8.56 15.98 -0.02
CA ASP A 78 -9.41 17.16 -0.17
C ASP A 78 -9.46 17.66 -1.64
N ALA A 79 -10.64 18.06 -2.09
CA ALA A 79 -10.89 18.47 -3.48
C ALA A 79 -10.02 19.65 -3.95
N GLN A 80 -9.75 20.62 -3.06
CA GLN A 80 -8.88 21.75 -3.38
C GLN A 80 -7.43 21.31 -3.53
N HIS A 81 -6.96 20.43 -2.64
CA HIS A 81 -5.59 19.92 -2.72
C HIS A 81 -5.38 19.07 -3.97
N TYR A 82 -6.32 18.18 -4.29
CA TYR A 82 -6.25 17.40 -5.54
C TYR A 82 -6.22 18.30 -6.78
N ARG A 83 -7.10 19.29 -6.88
CA ARG A 83 -7.11 20.25 -8.00
C ARG A 83 -5.76 20.95 -8.15
N TRP A 84 -5.16 21.37 -7.05
CA TRP A 84 -3.82 21.98 -7.06
C TRP A 84 -2.76 20.98 -7.57
N MET A 85 -2.74 19.74 -7.08
CA MET A 85 -1.79 18.72 -7.54
C MET A 85 -1.95 18.44 -9.03
N LYS A 86 -3.19 18.29 -9.50
CA LYS A 86 -3.49 18.09 -10.91
C LYS A 86 -2.99 19.27 -11.76
N GLU A 87 -3.18 20.51 -11.32
CA GLU A 87 -2.66 21.70 -12.00
C GLU A 87 -1.12 21.71 -12.05
N GLN A 88 -0.44 21.39 -10.94
CA GLN A 88 1.03 21.32 -10.92
C GLN A 88 1.58 20.23 -11.85
N LEU A 89 0.86 19.11 -12.00
CA LEU A 89 1.22 18.05 -12.91
C LEU A 89 1.01 18.44 -14.38
N LEU A 90 -0.14 19.04 -14.71
CA LEU A 90 -0.53 19.30 -16.09
C LEU A 90 0.12 20.56 -16.69
N ALA A 91 0.34 21.62 -15.90
CA ALA A 91 0.81 22.90 -16.44
C ALA A 91 2.17 22.82 -17.16
N PRO A 92 3.18 22.07 -16.67
CA PRO A 92 4.43 21.88 -17.42
C PRO A 92 4.24 21.03 -18.69
N ILE A 93 3.35 20.03 -18.66
CA ILE A 93 3.04 19.19 -19.83
C ILE A 93 2.42 20.05 -20.94
N GLU A 94 1.47 20.92 -20.58
CA GLU A 94 0.79 21.82 -21.51
C GLU A 94 1.76 22.84 -22.12
N ARG A 95 2.60 23.46 -21.28
CA ARG A 95 3.56 24.49 -21.71
C ARG A 95 4.65 23.92 -22.61
N GLU A 96 5.22 22.79 -22.21
CA GLU A 96 6.43 22.27 -22.84
C GLU A 96 6.14 21.31 -24.00
N GLN A 97 4.96 20.70 -24.05
CA GLN A 97 4.58 19.75 -25.10
C GLN A 97 5.63 18.62 -25.25
N PRO A 98 5.80 17.75 -24.24
CA PRO A 98 6.80 16.67 -24.27
C PRO A 98 6.54 15.69 -25.41
N ASP A 99 7.54 14.91 -25.81
CA ASP A 99 7.39 13.80 -26.77
C ASP A 99 6.65 12.60 -26.15
N GLY A 100 6.67 12.47 -24.82
CA GLY A 100 5.97 11.44 -24.05
C GLY A 100 5.85 11.79 -22.57
N VAL A 101 4.97 11.10 -21.85
CA VAL A 101 4.73 11.33 -20.42
C VAL A 101 4.86 10.03 -19.65
N LEU A 102 5.68 10.03 -18.60
CA LEU A 102 5.96 8.88 -17.75
C LEU A 102 5.56 9.22 -16.31
N LEU A 103 4.55 8.53 -15.78
CA LEU A 103 4.00 8.81 -14.46
C LEU A 103 4.10 7.59 -13.54
N PHE A 104 4.35 7.84 -12.25
CA PHE A 104 4.01 6.89 -11.20
C PHE A 104 2.72 7.32 -10.52
N MET A 105 1.73 6.44 -10.49
CA MET A 105 0.49 6.67 -9.74
C MET A 105 0.18 5.42 -8.92
N HIS A 106 -0.34 5.59 -7.71
CA HIS A 106 -0.63 4.42 -6.87
C HIS A 106 -1.69 3.50 -7.53
N GLY A 107 -2.73 4.09 -8.11
CA GLY A 107 -3.86 3.35 -8.72
C GLY A 107 -5.07 3.25 -7.80
N ALA A 108 -4.98 3.69 -6.55
CA ALA A 108 -6.07 3.61 -5.57
C ALA A 108 -6.32 4.97 -4.89
N MET A 109 -5.94 6.08 -5.56
CA MET A 109 -6.17 7.40 -5.02
C MET A 109 -7.62 7.82 -5.29
N MET A 110 -8.25 8.38 -4.25
CA MET A 110 -9.53 9.08 -4.36
C MET A 110 -9.35 10.53 -3.89
N ALA A 111 -10.18 11.41 -4.41
CA ALA A 111 -10.32 12.76 -3.90
C ALA A 111 -11.81 13.10 -3.73
N GLU A 112 -12.11 14.05 -2.85
CA GLU A 112 -13.49 14.54 -2.70
C GLU A 112 -14.03 15.06 -4.04
N GLY A 113 -15.07 14.41 -4.57
CA GLY A 113 -15.67 14.74 -5.86
C GLY A 113 -14.97 14.11 -7.08
N THR A 114 -13.91 13.33 -6.89
CA THR A 114 -13.22 12.57 -7.94
C THR A 114 -12.84 11.18 -7.39
N ASP A 115 -13.68 10.19 -7.67
CA ASP A 115 -13.44 8.82 -7.19
C ASP A 115 -12.29 8.13 -7.93
N ASP A 116 -12.24 8.26 -9.25
CA ASP A 116 -11.16 7.73 -10.11
C ASP A 116 -10.16 8.85 -10.46
N VAL A 117 -9.21 9.09 -9.56
CA VAL A 117 -8.19 10.14 -9.71
C VAL A 117 -7.24 9.80 -10.86
N GLU A 118 -6.81 8.54 -10.96
CA GLU A 118 -5.88 8.09 -11.99
C GLU A 118 -6.49 8.19 -13.39
N GLY A 119 -7.74 7.75 -13.58
CA GLY A 119 -8.48 7.93 -14.82
C GLY A 119 -8.65 9.42 -15.19
N ASP A 120 -8.97 10.27 -14.23
CA ASP A 120 -9.11 11.72 -14.44
C ASP A 120 -7.78 12.40 -14.83
N ILE A 121 -6.64 11.92 -14.32
CA ILE A 121 -5.30 12.37 -14.71
C ILE A 121 -4.96 11.86 -16.11
N CYS A 122 -5.11 10.56 -16.39
CA CYS A 122 -4.80 9.96 -17.70
C CYS A 122 -5.58 10.65 -18.83
N ARG A 123 -6.88 10.86 -18.65
CA ARG A 123 -7.74 11.57 -19.59
C ARG A 123 -7.27 13.00 -19.84
N ALA A 124 -6.91 13.73 -18.78
CA ALA A 124 -6.42 15.10 -18.91
C ALA A 124 -5.06 15.17 -19.62
N VAL A 125 -4.13 14.27 -19.29
CA VAL A 125 -2.82 14.19 -19.94
C VAL A 125 -2.97 13.86 -21.43
N LYS A 126 -3.74 12.82 -21.80
CA LYS A 126 -3.98 12.49 -23.23
C LYS A 126 -4.70 13.60 -23.97
N GLY A 127 -5.58 14.36 -23.32
CA GLY A 127 -6.19 15.56 -23.89
C GLY A 127 -5.16 16.63 -24.30
N ILE A 128 -4.02 16.72 -23.60
CA ILE A 128 -2.94 17.65 -23.92
C ILE A 128 -1.97 17.05 -24.95
N ILE A 129 -1.57 15.79 -24.75
CA ILE A 129 -0.48 15.18 -25.53
C ILE A 129 -0.96 14.50 -26.83
N GLY A 130 -2.24 14.18 -26.98
CA GLY A 130 -2.78 13.45 -28.13
C GLY A 130 -2.21 12.03 -28.24
N ASP A 131 -1.76 11.65 -29.44
CA ASP A 131 -1.25 10.29 -29.74
C ASP A 131 0.15 9.99 -29.18
N ARG A 132 0.80 10.97 -28.54
CA ARG A 132 2.08 10.74 -27.86
C ARG A 132 1.91 9.74 -26.71
N PRO A 133 2.94 8.93 -26.40
CA PRO A 133 2.86 7.89 -25.40
C PRO A 133 2.69 8.47 -23.98
N LEU A 134 1.73 7.90 -23.24
CA LEU A 134 1.59 7.98 -21.80
C LEU A 134 1.79 6.58 -21.21
N ILE A 135 2.85 6.41 -20.42
CA ILE A 135 3.17 5.14 -19.76
C ILE A 135 3.16 5.33 -18.26
N LEU A 136 2.58 4.34 -17.57
CA LEU A 136 2.37 4.36 -16.13
C LEU A 136 3.17 3.24 -15.47
N ALA A 137 3.87 3.56 -14.39
CA ALA A 137 4.23 2.57 -13.37
C ALA A 137 3.25 2.71 -12.19
N MET A 138 2.84 1.60 -11.59
CA MET A 138 1.75 1.59 -10.60
C MET A 138 1.95 0.59 -9.47
N ASP A 139 1.19 0.74 -8.39
CA ASP A 139 1.10 -0.24 -7.32
C ASP A 139 0.11 -1.36 -7.69
N LEU A 140 0.41 -2.62 -7.34
CA LEU A 140 -0.49 -3.75 -7.59
C LEU A 140 -1.78 -3.70 -6.79
N HIS A 141 -1.87 -2.85 -5.76
CA HIS A 141 -3.12 -2.58 -5.05
C HIS A 141 -4.03 -1.60 -5.80
N GLY A 142 -3.62 -1.09 -6.96
CA GLY A 142 -4.44 -0.19 -7.78
C GLY A 142 -5.83 -0.76 -8.12
N ASN A 143 -6.84 0.10 -8.05
CA ASN A 143 -8.21 -0.13 -8.50
C ASN A 143 -8.37 0.43 -9.92
N ILE A 144 -7.95 -0.37 -10.90
CA ILE A 144 -7.84 0.09 -12.28
C ILE A 144 -9.20 0.12 -12.97
N THR A 145 -9.46 1.19 -13.72
CA THR A 145 -10.71 1.38 -14.44
C THR A 145 -10.51 1.23 -15.95
N PRO A 146 -11.57 0.81 -16.69
CA PRO A 146 -11.56 0.86 -18.14
C PRO A 146 -11.29 2.27 -18.70
N GLU A 147 -11.74 3.33 -17.99
CA GLU A 147 -11.50 4.72 -18.39
C GLU A 147 -10.02 5.08 -18.32
N MET A 148 -9.32 4.70 -17.24
CA MET A 148 -7.88 4.90 -17.12
C MET A 148 -7.14 4.18 -18.26
N CYS A 149 -7.45 2.90 -18.51
CA CYS A 149 -6.80 2.10 -19.56
C CYS A 149 -7.10 2.59 -20.99
N ALA A 150 -8.21 3.30 -21.21
CA ALA A 150 -8.50 3.94 -22.50
C ALA A 150 -7.63 5.17 -22.77
N HIS A 151 -6.94 5.69 -21.74
CA HIS A 151 -6.15 6.90 -21.78
C HIS A 151 -4.67 6.69 -21.40
N CYS A 152 -4.15 5.47 -21.51
CA CYS A 152 -2.72 5.18 -21.42
C CYS A 152 -2.30 4.22 -22.53
N ASP A 153 -1.01 4.16 -22.84
CA ASP A 153 -0.46 3.29 -23.88
C ASP A 153 0.29 2.09 -23.28
N GLY A 154 0.75 2.19 -22.03
CA GLY A 154 1.39 1.10 -21.28
C GLY A 154 1.23 1.23 -19.77
N VAL A 155 1.07 0.10 -19.08
CA VAL A 155 0.92 0.02 -17.62
C VAL A 155 1.85 -1.05 -17.09
N PHE A 156 2.61 -0.71 -16.04
CA PHE A 156 3.62 -1.54 -15.38
C PHE A 156 3.43 -1.50 -13.86
N ALA A 157 2.60 -2.41 -13.34
CA ALA A 157 2.41 -2.59 -11.89
C ALA A 157 3.61 -3.28 -11.23
N PHE A 158 3.74 -3.14 -9.91
CA PHE A 158 4.62 -3.99 -9.11
C PHE A 158 4.27 -5.49 -9.23
N ASP A 159 5.29 -6.36 -9.24
CA ASP A 159 5.13 -7.82 -9.28
C ASP A 159 5.30 -8.47 -7.90
N THR A 160 5.72 -7.68 -6.90
CA THR A 160 5.98 -8.19 -5.55
C THR A 160 5.06 -7.57 -4.48
N ASN A 161 4.52 -8.41 -3.60
CA ASN A 161 3.89 -8.00 -2.35
C ASN A 161 4.47 -8.85 -1.19
N PRO A 162 5.25 -8.26 -0.26
CA PRO A 162 5.55 -6.82 -0.13
C PRO A 162 6.36 -6.25 -1.31
N HIS A 163 6.19 -4.96 -1.59
CA HIS A 163 6.82 -4.27 -2.72
C HIS A 163 8.33 -4.10 -2.50
N ILE A 164 9.12 -4.86 -3.24
CA ILE A 164 10.60 -4.81 -3.23
C ILE A 164 11.19 -4.58 -4.62
N ASP A 165 10.35 -4.47 -5.66
CA ASP A 165 10.71 -4.38 -7.07
C ASP A 165 10.36 -3.03 -7.73
N LEU A 166 10.10 -2.00 -6.92
CA LEU A 166 9.61 -0.71 -7.41
C LEU A 166 10.58 -0.03 -8.40
N ILE A 167 11.89 -0.26 -8.28
CA ILE A 167 12.91 0.32 -9.16
C ILE A 167 12.92 -0.41 -10.49
N GLU A 168 12.87 -1.74 -10.46
CA GLU A 168 12.84 -2.62 -11.60
C GLU A 168 11.62 -2.31 -12.48
N ARG A 169 10.44 -2.21 -11.86
CA ARG A 169 9.19 -1.97 -12.58
C ARG A 169 9.10 -0.57 -13.17
N ALA A 170 9.60 0.44 -12.45
CA ALA A 170 9.75 1.79 -12.99
C ALA A 170 10.75 1.84 -14.17
N THR A 171 11.85 1.08 -14.07
CA THR A 171 12.86 0.97 -15.14
C THR A 171 12.26 0.33 -16.40
N GLU A 172 11.46 -0.72 -16.25
CA GLU A 172 10.77 -1.36 -17.38
C GLU A 172 9.76 -0.44 -18.06
N ALA A 173 9.00 0.34 -17.28
CA ALA A 173 8.11 1.36 -17.83
C ALA A 173 8.88 2.44 -18.63
N ALA A 174 10.03 2.88 -18.13
CA ALA A 174 10.90 3.83 -18.82
C ALA A 174 11.51 3.23 -20.10
N ALA A 175 11.89 1.94 -20.07
CA ALA A 175 12.36 1.24 -21.26
C ALA A 175 11.28 1.12 -22.34
N CYS A 176 10.04 0.83 -21.94
CA CYS A 176 8.89 0.85 -22.86
C CYS A 176 8.68 2.24 -23.49
N MET A 177 8.81 3.31 -22.69
CA MET A 177 8.76 4.69 -23.19
C MET A 177 9.85 4.95 -24.23
N GLU A 178 11.08 4.52 -23.98
CA GLU A 178 12.17 4.69 -24.94
C GLU A 178 11.86 4.03 -26.29
N GLN A 179 11.44 2.76 -26.26
CA GLN A 179 11.13 2.00 -27.47
C GLN A 179 9.94 2.63 -28.23
N ALA A 180 8.90 3.10 -27.52
CA ALA A 180 7.79 3.82 -28.12
C ALA A 180 8.25 5.13 -28.79
N LEU A 181 9.12 5.91 -28.14
CA LEU A 181 9.67 7.16 -28.68
C LEU A 181 10.58 6.92 -29.90
N LEU A 182 11.25 5.78 -29.96
CA LEU A 182 12.04 5.35 -31.11
C LEU A 182 11.17 4.79 -32.26
N GLY A 183 9.89 4.48 -31.99
CA GLY A 183 8.97 3.88 -32.95
C GLY A 183 9.27 2.42 -33.25
N THR A 184 10.01 1.74 -32.38
CA THR A 184 10.34 0.30 -32.50
C THR A 184 9.21 -0.59 -32.01
N ILE A 185 8.34 -0.06 -31.14
CA ILE A 185 7.10 -0.68 -30.68
C ILE A 185 5.96 0.34 -30.72
N ARG A 186 4.72 -0.15 -30.67
CA ARG A 186 3.51 0.64 -30.46
C ARG A 186 2.73 0.04 -29.28
N PRO A 187 3.04 0.43 -28.03
CA PRO A 187 2.40 -0.17 -26.87
C PRO A 187 0.89 0.14 -26.88
N VAL A 188 0.07 -0.88 -26.63
CA VAL A 188 -1.38 -0.78 -26.48
C VAL A 188 -1.82 -1.58 -25.25
N THR A 189 -2.74 -1.02 -24.47
CA THR A 189 -3.26 -1.64 -23.26
C THR A 189 -4.64 -2.28 -23.49
N ALA A 190 -4.89 -3.39 -22.81
CA ALA A 190 -6.22 -3.94 -22.65
C ALA A 190 -6.49 -4.27 -21.18
N HIS A 191 -7.68 -3.90 -20.72
CA HIS A 191 -8.18 -4.13 -19.37
C HIS A 191 -9.17 -5.29 -19.38
N ALA A 192 -9.13 -6.14 -18.35
CA ALA A 192 -10.16 -7.12 -18.10
C ALA A 192 -10.50 -7.20 -16.60
N ASP A 193 -11.79 -7.08 -16.32
CA ASP A 193 -12.38 -7.51 -15.05
C ASP A 193 -12.56 -9.04 -15.06
N PRO A 194 -12.59 -9.68 -13.88
CA PRO A 194 -13.06 -11.05 -13.75
C PRO A 194 -14.52 -11.19 -14.23
N PRO A 195 -14.99 -12.40 -14.62
CA PRO A 195 -16.35 -12.63 -15.11
C PRO A 195 -17.46 -12.07 -14.21
N HIS A 196 -17.21 -12.04 -12.90
CA HIS A 196 -18.01 -11.29 -11.94
C HIS A 196 -17.10 -10.44 -11.05
N ARG A 197 -17.63 -9.32 -10.54
CA ARG A 197 -16.86 -8.42 -9.68
C ARG A 197 -16.37 -9.13 -8.44
N MET A 198 -15.08 -8.95 -8.13
CA MET A 198 -14.46 -9.46 -6.93
C MET A 198 -13.62 -8.37 -6.26
N LEU A 199 -13.72 -8.31 -4.94
CA LEU A 199 -13.08 -7.36 -4.05
C LEU A 199 -12.27 -8.15 -3.02
N PRO A 200 -11.07 -8.64 -3.36
CA PRO A 200 -10.39 -9.58 -2.49
C PRO A 200 -9.84 -8.90 -1.23
N PRO A 201 -9.89 -9.55 -0.05
CA PRO A 201 -9.22 -9.04 1.13
C PRO A 201 -7.70 -9.01 0.92
N THR A 202 -7.03 -7.88 1.22
CA THR A 202 -5.58 -7.78 0.96
C THR A 202 -4.70 -8.62 1.88
N ILE A 203 -5.27 -9.26 2.91
CA ILE A 203 -4.55 -10.14 3.86
C ILE A 203 -3.89 -11.36 3.19
N ASN A 204 -4.40 -11.81 2.04
CA ASN A 204 -3.84 -12.94 1.30
C ASN A 204 -3.39 -12.59 -0.13
N MET A 205 -2.92 -11.35 -0.34
CA MET A 205 -2.41 -10.87 -1.63
C MET A 205 -0.88 -10.93 -1.77
N ARG A 206 -0.18 -11.75 -0.99
CA ARG A 206 1.28 -11.90 -1.13
C ARG A 206 1.60 -12.59 -2.45
N THR A 207 2.76 -12.27 -3.04
CA THR A 207 3.12 -12.81 -4.37
C THR A 207 4.16 -13.93 -4.31
N ALA A 208 4.73 -14.20 -3.13
CA ALA A 208 5.60 -15.35 -2.90
C ALA A 208 4.81 -16.66 -2.73
N GLU A 209 3.55 -16.57 -2.30
CA GLU A 209 2.65 -17.71 -2.10
C GLU A 209 1.19 -17.25 -2.13
N GLY A 210 0.26 -18.21 -2.25
CA GLY A 210 -1.18 -17.91 -2.30
C GLY A 210 -1.66 -17.49 -3.70
N PRO A 211 -2.88 -16.94 -3.79
CA PRO A 211 -3.56 -16.79 -5.08
C PRO A 211 -2.86 -15.83 -6.04
N MET A 212 -2.23 -14.76 -5.54
CA MET A 212 -1.49 -13.85 -6.43
C MET A 212 -0.26 -14.54 -7.04
N ALA A 213 0.41 -15.46 -6.33
CA ALA A 213 1.52 -16.22 -6.89
C ALA A 213 1.08 -17.07 -8.09
N GLU A 214 -0.11 -17.67 -8.04
CA GLU A 214 -0.69 -18.39 -9.18
C GLU A 214 -0.98 -17.46 -10.37
N LEU A 215 -1.55 -16.28 -10.11
CA LEU A 215 -1.84 -15.28 -11.16
C LEU A 215 -0.57 -14.74 -11.80
N PHE A 216 0.46 -14.42 -11.01
CA PHE A 216 1.75 -13.97 -11.53
C PHE A 216 2.49 -15.07 -12.29
N ALA A 217 2.36 -16.34 -11.88
CA ALA A 217 2.92 -17.45 -12.66
C ALA A 217 2.26 -17.55 -14.04
N LEU A 218 0.95 -17.35 -14.13
CA LEU A 218 0.23 -17.31 -15.40
C LEU A 218 0.58 -16.06 -16.23
N ALA A 219 0.72 -14.90 -15.59
CA ALA A 219 1.15 -13.66 -16.24
C ALA A 219 2.51 -13.84 -16.94
N ARG A 220 3.51 -14.41 -16.24
CA ARG A 220 4.83 -14.70 -16.81
C ARG A 220 4.77 -15.65 -18.02
N GLN A 221 3.89 -16.65 -17.99
CA GLN A 221 3.67 -17.55 -19.15
C GLN A 221 3.09 -16.81 -20.36
N TRP A 222 2.27 -15.77 -20.13
CA TRP A 222 1.77 -14.92 -21.23
C TRP A 222 2.85 -13.99 -21.76
N GLU A 223 3.72 -13.46 -20.90
CA GLU A 223 4.85 -12.59 -21.28
C GLU A 223 5.90 -13.30 -22.13
N GLU A 224 6.01 -14.64 -22.06
CA GLU A 224 6.84 -15.44 -22.97
C GLU A 224 6.34 -15.40 -24.44
N ARG A 225 5.10 -14.96 -24.69
CA ARG A 225 4.52 -14.94 -26.03
C ARG A 225 4.98 -13.70 -26.81
N PRO A 226 5.46 -13.85 -28.06
CA PRO A 226 5.80 -12.73 -28.90
C PRO A 226 4.65 -11.73 -29.03
N GLY A 227 4.93 -10.45 -28.78
CA GLY A 227 3.96 -9.36 -28.87
C GLY A 227 3.33 -8.94 -27.54
N ILE A 228 3.43 -9.72 -26.47
CA ILE A 228 3.13 -9.24 -25.11
C ILE A 228 4.36 -8.49 -24.58
N LEU A 229 4.17 -7.24 -24.17
CA LEU A 229 5.22 -6.39 -23.61
C LEU A 229 5.26 -6.47 -22.09
N ASN A 230 4.09 -6.55 -21.44
CA ASN A 230 3.96 -6.61 -20.00
C ASN A 230 2.56 -7.09 -19.60
N VAL A 231 2.45 -7.79 -18.46
CA VAL A 231 1.18 -8.15 -17.85
C VAL A 231 1.16 -7.69 -16.39
N SER A 232 0.22 -6.81 -16.06
CA SER A 232 0.02 -6.29 -14.71
C SER A 232 -1.21 -6.88 -14.05
N VAL A 233 -0.98 -7.55 -12.93
CA VAL A 233 -2.00 -8.16 -12.08
C VAL A 233 -2.30 -7.21 -10.92
N PHE A 234 -3.47 -6.59 -10.91
CA PHE A 234 -3.89 -5.70 -9.84
C PHE A 234 -4.82 -6.42 -8.88
N GLY A 235 -4.39 -6.64 -7.63
CA GLY A 235 -5.23 -7.26 -6.60
C GLY A 235 -6.41 -6.38 -6.18
N GLY A 236 -6.31 -5.07 -6.43
CA GLY A 236 -7.26 -4.06 -5.98
C GLY A 236 -7.07 -3.68 -4.51
N PHE A 237 -7.63 -2.53 -4.14
CA PHE A 237 -7.64 -2.03 -2.77
C PHE A 237 -9.09 -1.95 -2.27
N PRO A 238 -9.51 -2.89 -1.41
CA PRO A 238 -10.91 -3.08 -1.06
C PRO A 238 -11.47 -1.99 -0.15
N TYR A 239 -10.64 -1.06 0.31
CA TYR A 239 -11.06 0.02 1.19
C TYR A 239 -11.41 1.31 0.44
N CYS A 240 -11.35 1.32 -0.90
CA CYS A 240 -11.97 2.36 -1.72
C CYS A 240 -13.45 2.02 -1.96
N ASP A 241 -14.37 2.83 -1.47
CA ASP A 241 -15.81 2.68 -1.71
C ASP A 241 -16.22 3.47 -2.97
N PHE A 242 -15.93 2.90 -4.16
CA PHE A 242 -16.33 3.43 -5.47
C PHE A 242 -16.48 2.33 -6.53
N SER A 243 -17.00 2.68 -7.71
CA SER A 243 -17.38 1.70 -8.73
C SER A 243 -16.23 0.99 -9.46
N GLY A 244 -15.01 1.53 -9.37
CA GLY A 244 -13.81 0.92 -9.95
C GLY A 244 -13.05 0.01 -8.99
N ALA A 245 -13.49 -0.12 -7.73
CA ALA A 245 -12.79 -0.96 -6.75
C ALA A 245 -12.91 -2.45 -7.09
N GLY A 246 -11.78 -3.15 -7.12
CA GLY A 246 -11.74 -4.59 -7.39
C GLY A 246 -10.44 -5.08 -8.03
N LEU A 247 -10.33 -6.39 -8.15
CA LEU A 247 -9.24 -7.05 -8.88
C LEU A 247 -9.43 -6.84 -10.38
N SER A 248 -8.35 -6.53 -11.08
CA SER A 248 -8.34 -6.35 -12.54
C SER A 248 -7.00 -6.78 -13.14
N ILE A 249 -7.01 -7.08 -14.44
CA ILE A 249 -5.79 -7.39 -15.19
C ILE A 249 -5.61 -6.38 -16.31
N VAL A 250 -4.38 -5.88 -16.47
CA VAL A 250 -4.00 -5.05 -17.62
C VAL A 250 -2.86 -5.72 -18.36
N ALA A 251 -3.05 -5.99 -19.65
CA ALA A 251 -1.98 -6.45 -20.53
C ALA A 251 -1.55 -5.31 -21.46
N THR A 252 -0.24 -5.13 -21.62
CA THR A 252 0.36 -4.23 -22.61
C THR A 252 0.96 -5.07 -23.72
N ALA A 253 0.58 -4.82 -24.98
CA ALA A 253 1.09 -5.52 -26.16
C ALA A 253 1.68 -4.58 -27.20
N ASP A 254 2.48 -5.09 -28.11
CA ASP A 254 3.02 -4.34 -29.25
C ASP A 254 2.00 -4.31 -30.39
N GLY A 255 1.16 -3.29 -30.38
CA GLY A 255 0.28 -2.94 -31.47
C GLY A 255 -0.91 -3.87 -31.70
N ASP A 256 -1.00 -4.98 -30.98
CA ASP A 256 -2.06 -5.99 -31.07
C ASP A 256 -2.97 -5.94 -29.83
N SER A 257 -4.04 -5.14 -29.92
CA SER A 257 -5.04 -5.00 -28.86
C SER A 257 -5.85 -6.28 -28.62
N SER A 258 -5.97 -7.16 -29.62
CA SER A 258 -6.70 -8.42 -29.48
C SER A 258 -5.89 -9.43 -28.67
N LEU A 259 -4.57 -9.49 -28.89
CA LEU A 259 -3.66 -10.28 -28.08
C LEU A 259 -3.63 -9.80 -26.62
N ALA A 260 -3.55 -8.48 -26.40
CA ALA A 260 -3.64 -7.90 -25.05
C ALA A 260 -4.96 -8.29 -24.36
N ALA A 261 -6.10 -8.14 -25.04
CA ALA A 261 -7.40 -8.47 -24.47
C ALA A 261 -7.55 -9.96 -24.14
N ALA A 262 -7.05 -10.85 -25.00
CA ALA A 262 -7.05 -12.29 -24.75
C ALA A 262 -6.21 -12.66 -23.52
N CYS A 263 -5.04 -12.03 -23.35
CA CYS A 263 -4.18 -12.20 -22.18
C CYS A 263 -4.89 -11.76 -20.90
N ALA A 264 -5.38 -10.51 -20.87
CA ALA A 264 -6.03 -9.95 -19.69
C ALA A 264 -7.26 -10.78 -19.28
N THR A 265 -8.10 -11.16 -20.24
CA THR A 265 -9.32 -11.95 -20.01
C THR A 265 -9.00 -13.33 -19.43
N ALA A 266 -7.97 -14.01 -19.94
CA ALA A 266 -7.60 -15.35 -19.47
C ALA A 266 -7.16 -15.34 -17.99
N ILE A 267 -6.37 -14.35 -17.59
CA ILE A 267 -5.89 -14.22 -16.22
C ILE A 267 -7.02 -13.75 -15.29
N ALA A 268 -7.88 -12.83 -15.75
CA ALA A 268 -9.03 -12.37 -14.97
C ALA A 268 -10.04 -13.51 -14.71
N ALA A 269 -10.26 -14.38 -15.69
CA ALA A 269 -11.04 -15.60 -15.50
C ALA A 269 -10.40 -16.56 -14.47
N LYS A 270 -9.07 -16.72 -14.51
CA LYS A 270 -8.35 -17.52 -13.51
C LYS A 270 -8.49 -16.93 -12.10
N ALA A 271 -8.43 -15.61 -11.96
CA ALA A 271 -8.62 -14.94 -10.67
C ALA A 271 -10.00 -15.24 -10.07
N TRP A 272 -11.05 -15.26 -10.90
CA TRP A 272 -12.39 -15.65 -10.46
C TRP A 272 -12.46 -17.12 -10.04
N GLU A 273 -11.83 -18.03 -10.79
CA GLU A 273 -11.78 -19.46 -10.48
C GLU A 273 -11.18 -19.72 -9.10
N ILE A 274 -10.11 -18.99 -8.74
CA ILE A 274 -9.38 -19.18 -7.48
C ILE A 274 -9.82 -18.22 -6.37
N ARG A 275 -10.91 -17.46 -6.56
CA ARG A 275 -11.34 -16.37 -5.67
C ARG A 275 -11.36 -16.75 -4.18
N ASP A 276 -11.87 -17.93 -3.84
CA ASP A 276 -12.02 -18.36 -2.45
C ASP A 276 -10.67 -18.53 -1.74
N GLN A 277 -9.57 -18.72 -2.47
CA GLN A 277 -8.22 -18.76 -1.90
C GLN A 277 -7.76 -17.41 -1.34
N PHE A 278 -8.37 -16.29 -1.75
CA PHE A 278 -8.05 -14.97 -1.18
C PHE A 278 -8.64 -14.78 0.22
N LEU A 279 -9.58 -15.63 0.64
CA LEU A 279 -10.10 -15.62 2.01
C LEU A 279 -9.10 -16.31 2.94
N LYS A 280 -8.88 -15.70 4.10
CA LYS A 280 -7.97 -16.22 5.13
C LYS A 280 -8.63 -16.09 6.50
N GLU A 281 -8.75 -17.23 7.19
CA GLU A 281 -9.17 -17.24 8.58
C GLU A 281 -8.01 -16.79 9.47
N ILE A 282 -8.28 -15.83 10.36
CA ILE A 282 -7.34 -15.31 11.34
C ILE A 282 -7.99 -15.29 12.73
N PRO A 283 -7.22 -15.54 13.81
CA PRO A 283 -7.77 -15.53 15.17
C PRO A 283 -8.28 -14.15 15.57
N THR A 284 -9.39 -14.11 16.31
CA THR A 284 -9.82 -12.88 17.02
C THR A 284 -8.74 -12.41 17.99
N TYR A 285 -8.75 -11.14 18.38
CA TYR A 285 -7.77 -10.63 19.35
C TYR A 285 -7.76 -11.41 20.67
N GLU A 286 -8.90 -11.86 21.20
CA GLU A 286 -8.93 -12.70 22.41
C GLU A 286 -8.35 -14.10 22.15
N ALA A 287 -8.64 -14.69 20.99
CA ALA A 287 -8.08 -15.99 20.62
C ALA A 287 -6.56 -15.92 20.42
N ALA A 288 -6.07 -14.86 19.78
CA ALA A 288 -4.65 -14.62 19.58
C ALA A 288 -3.90 -14.42 20.91
N VAL A 289 -4.47 -13.67 21.86
CA VAL A 289 -3.88 -13.51 23.20
C VAL A 289 -3.87 -14.82 23.99
N ARG A 290 -4.95 -15.62 23.93
CA ARG A 290 -4.96 -16.97 24.53
C ARG A 290 -3.92 -17.90 23.91
N GLN A 291 -3.79 -17.89 22.58
CA GLN A 291 -2.79 -18.67 21.87
C GLN A 291 -1.37 -18.23 22.23
N THR A 292 -1.14 -16.92 22.38
CA THR A 292 0.15 -16.36 22.83
C THR A 292 0.54 -16.91 24.19
N LEU A 293 -0.37 -16.90 25.17
CA LEU A 293 -0.12 -17.46 26.50
C LEU A 293 0.21 -18.96 26.44
N SER A 294 -0.51 -19.72 25.60
CA SER A 294 -0.22 -21.14 25.40
C SER A 294 1.18 -21.36 24.80
N LEU A 295 1.57 -20.56 23.81
CA LEU A 295 2.88 -20.65 23.17
C LEU A 295 4.01 -20.23 24.13
N LEU A 296 3.80 -19.22 24.96
CA LEU A 296 4.77 -18.81 25.98
C LEU A 296 4.98 -19.87 27.07
N ALA A 297 3.95 -20.69 27.35
CA ALA A 297 4.03 -21.79 28.31
C ALA A 297 4.67 -23.06 27.72
N ASP A 298 4.78 -23.17 26.39
CA ASP A 298 5.38 -24.33 25.73
C ASP A 298 6.91 -24.28 25.78
N VAL A 299 7.49 -25.20 26.55
CA VAL A 299 8.95 -25.34 26.71
C VAL A 299 9.65 -25.80 25.42
N ASN A 300 8.91 -26.33 24.45
CA ASN A 300 9.45 -26.80 23.17
C ASN A 300 9.29 -25.79 22.04
N ARG A 301 8.75 -24.59 22.31
CA ARG A 301 8.56 -23.57 21.27
C ARG A 301 9.91 -23.18 20.64
N PRO A 302 9.96 -22.85 19.33
CA PRO A 302 11.15 -22.28 18.71
C PRO A 302 11.66 -21.03 19.44
N SER A 303 12.96 -20.76 19.34
CA SER A 303 13.52 -19.51 19.89
C SER A 303 13.01 -18.28 19.13
N GLY A 304 12.90 -17.14 19.82
CA GLY A 304 12.50 -15.85 19.24
C GLY A 304 11.11 -15.36 19.69
N PRO A 305 10.76 -14.09 19.41
CA PRO A 305 9.46 -13.50 19.74
C PRO A 305 8.27 -14.19 19.07
N ILE A 306 7.13 -14.24 19.78
CA ILE A 306 5.82 -14.37 19.13
C ILE A 306 5.43 -12.99 18.62
N ILE A 307 5.02 -12.90 17.36
CA ILE A 307 4.56 -11.66 16.76
C ILE A 307 3.05 -11.66 16.66
N LEU A 308 2.43 -10.61 17.20
CA LEU A 308 1.02 -10.30 17.04
C LEU A 308 0.91 -9.15 16.04
N ALA A 309 0.52 -9.48 14.81
CA ALA A 309 0.29 -8.49 13.77
C ALA A 309 -1.16 -7.97 13.86
N ASP A 310 -1.32 -6.74 14.32
CA ASP A 310 -2.58 -6.00 14.31
C ASP A 310 -2.82 -5.49 12.87
N VAL A 311 -3.39 -6.36 12.05
CA VAL A 311 -3.53 -6.15 10.59
C VAL A 311 -4.62 -5.14 10.23
N ALA A 312 -5.50 -4.84 11.18
CA ALA A 312 -6.63 -3.94 11.02
C ALA A 312 -6.27 -2.47 11.29
N ASP A 313 -5.22 -2.22 12.05
CA ASP A 313 -4.64 -0.89 12.25
C ASP A 313 -3.27 -0.74 11.59
N ASN A 314 -3.20 -1.12 10.32
CA ASN A 314 -2.01 -0.97 9.49
C ASN A 314 -1.97 0.41 8.82
N PRO A 315 -1.00 1.30 9.14
CA PRO A 315 -0.90 2.61 8.50
C PRO A 315 -0.70 2.55 6.98
N THR A 316 -0.07 1.50 6.46
CA THR A 316 0.07 1.27 5.00
C THR A 316 -1.21 0.76 4.35
N GLY A 317 -2.36 0.81 5.02
CA GLY A 317 -3.68 0.53 4.46
C GLY A 317 -4.76 1.47 5.02
N GLY A 318 -4.36 2.62 5.57
CA GLY A 318 -5.28 3.62 6.13
C GLY A 318 -5.49 3.54 7.65
N GLY A 319 -4.76 2.68 8.35
CA GLY A 319 -4.71 2.60 9.82
C GLY A 319 -4.26 3.91 10.46
N ALA A 320 -4.80 4.22 11.63
CA ALA A 320 -4.42 5.38 12.42
C ALA A 320 -3.17 5.13 13.27
N ALA A 321 -2.78 3.87 13.44
CA ALA A 321 -1.73 3.40 14.34
C ALA A 321 -2.03 3.68 15.82
N ASP A 322 -3.29 3.87 16.21
CA ASP A 322 -3.68 4.21 17.58
C ASP A 322 -4.73 3.28 18.19
N THR A 323 -5.07 2.15 17.56
CA THR A 323 -6.05 1.21 18.12
C THR A 323 -5.52 0.53 19.38
N THR A 324 -6.41 0.36 20.37
CA THR A 324 -6.04 -0.09 21.72
C THR A 324 -6.70 -1.40 22.15
N VAL A 325 -7.65 -1.95 21.38
CA VAL A 325 -8.41 -3.16 21.77
C VAL A 325 -7.49 -4.34 22.13
N LEU A 326 -6.48 -4.61 21.29
CA LEU A 326 -5.49 -5.65 21.56
C LEU A 326 -4.65 -5.34 22.82
N LEU A 327 -4.35 -4.06 23.09
CA LEU A 327 -3.58 -3.65 24.26
C LEU A 327 -4.37 -3.85 25.56
N HIS A 328 -5.66 -3.50 25.56
CA HIS A 328 -6.57 -3.78 26.66
C HIS A 328 -6.63 -5.28 26.97
N GLU A 329 -6.73 -6.12 25.94
CA GLU A 329 -6.79 -7.58 26.11
C GLU A 329 -5.48 -8.17 26.67
N LEU A 330 -4.33 -7.69 26.20
CA LEU A 330 -3.01 -8.10 26.71
C LEU A 330 -2.85 -7.76 28.20
N LEU A 331 -3.23 -6.55 28.60
CA LEU A 331 -3.20 -6.11 30.00
C LEU A 331 -4.19 -6.88 30.87
N ARG A 332 -5.43 -7.09 30.38
CA ARG A 332 -6.47 -7.85 31.08
C ARG A 332 -6.03 -9.29 31.36
N CYS A 333 -5.34 -9.91 30.41
CA CYS A 333 -4.81 -11.26 30.55
C CYS A 333 -3.45 -11.33 31.27
N GLY A 334 -2.85 -10.19 31.63
CA GLY A 334 -1.58 -10.13 32.37
C GLY A 334 -0.38 -10.64 31.56
N VAL A 335 -0.37 -10.43 30.24
CA VAL A 335 0.77 -10.80 29.39
C VAL A 335 1.94 -9.85 29.68
N THR A 336 3.12 -10.41 29.98
CA THR A 336 4.32 -9.62 30.31
C THR A 336 5.43 -9.86 29.28
N GLY A 337 6.38 -8.93 29.21
CA GLY A 337 7.47 -9.01 28.22
C GLY A 337 6.98 -8.72 26.81
N VAL A 338 6.08 -7.74 26.67
CA VAL A 338 5.53 -7.32 25.38
C VAL A 338 6.16 -5.99 24.97
N ALA A 339 6.61 -5.87 23.72
CA ALA A 339 6.90 -4.56 23.13
C ALA A 339 5.90 -4.28 22.00
N VAL A 340 5.34 -3.07 21.98
CA VAL A 340 4.34 -2.63 21.01
C VAL A 340 4.95 -1.52 20.16
N ALA A 341 4.95 -1.68 18.85
CA ALA A 341 5.50 -0.69 17.94
C ALA A 341 4.50 0.41 17.55
N CYS A 342 5.04 1.62 17.37
CA CYS A 342 4.44 2.74 16.64
C CYS A 342 2.98 3.05 16.99
N ILE A 343 2.70 3.36 18.26
CA ILE A 343 1.42 3.95 18.65
C ILE A 343 1.46 5.45 18.31
N HIS A 344 0.68 5.88 17.34
CA HIS A 344 0.61 7.30 16.95
C HIS A 344 -0.18 8.08 17.99
N ASP A 345 0.52 8.83 18.85
CA ASP A 345 -0.08 9.68 19.88
C ASP A 345 0.87 10.83 20.25
N PRO A 346 0.87 11.92 19.44
CA PRO A 346 1.75 13.06 19.66
C PRO A 346 1.59 13.73 21.04
N GLU A 347 0.37 13.77 21.57
CA GLU A 347 0.06 14.36 22.87
C GLU A 347 0.71 13.57 24.01
N THR A 348 0.65 12.24 23.93
CA THR A 348 1.33 11.38 24.91
C THR A 348 2.85 11.53 24.85
N VAL A 349 3.43 11.72 23.67
CA VAL A 349 4.88 12.00 23.55
C VAL A 349 5.24 13.33 24.22
N GLU A 350 4.48 14.39 23.99
CA GLU A 350 4.71 15.69 24.63
C GLU A 350 4.62 15.60 26.17
N GLN A 351 3.64 14.84 26.67
CA GLN A 351 3.50 14.57 28.09
C GLN A 351 4.70 13.76 28.63
N ALA A 352 5.18 12.75 27.90
CA ALA A 352 6.33 11.94 28.31
C ALA A 352 7.62 12.76 28.38
N ILE A 353 7.84 13.67 27.40
CA ILE A 353 8.95 14.62 27.42
C ILE A 353 8.89 15.51 28.66
N SER A 354 7.71 16.06 28.96
CA SER A 354 7.49 16.91 30.13
C SER A 354 7.66 16.15 31.46
N THR A 355 7.30 14.87 31.48
CA THR A 355 7.46 13.97 32.64
C THR A 355 8.94 13.66 32.88
N GLY A 356 9.71 13.49 31.80
CA GLY A 356 11.14 13.21 31.85
C GLY A 356 11.47 11.73 32.00
N LEU A 357 12.67 11.37 31.53
CA LEU A 357 13.19 10.01 31.55
C LEU A 357 13.24 9.42 32.97
N ASN A 358 12.88 8.15 33.12
CA ASN A 358 12.81 7.38 34.36
C ASN A 358 11.78 7.84 35.40
N ASN A 359 10.91 8.80 35.06
CA ASN A 359 9.81 9.21 35.93
C ASN A 359 8.51 8.47 35.58
N THR A 360 7.65 8.34 36.58
CA THR A 360 6.33 7.69 36.47
C THR A 360 5.22 8.74 36.46
N ALA A 361 4.26 8.60 35.55
CA ALA A 361 3.07 9.44 35.50
C ALA A 361 1.84 8.62 35.06
N ARG A 362 0.67 9.27 35.09
CA ARG A 362 -0.56 8.72 34.49
C ARG A 362 -0.65 9.20 33.04
N PHE A 363 -0.89 8.29 32.11
CA PHE A 363 -0.99 8.55 30.68
C PHE A 363 -2.32 8.03 30.14
N THR A 364 -2.80 8.70 29.10
CA THR A 364 -3.96 8.33 28.28
C THR A 364 -3.46 8.07 26.86
N ILE A 365 -3.32 6.78 26.49
CA ILE A 365 -2.53 6.37 25.32
C ILE A 365 -3.43 5.81 24.22
N GLY A 366 -3.31 6.34 23.00
CA GLY A 366 -4.03 5.85 21.82
C GLY A 366 -5.55 6.00 21.92
N GLY A 367 -6.29 5.41 20.98
CA GLY A 367 -7.76 5.40 20.95
C GLY A 367 -8.37 6.78 20.72
N ARG A 368 -7.64 7.69 20.09
CA ARG A 368 -8.04 9.11 19.90
C ARG A 368 -8.75 9.32 18.57
N SER A 369 -8.36 8.56 17.54
CA SER A 369 -8.84 8.73 16.18
C SER A 369 -10.26 8.20 15.98
N CYS A 370 -10.57 7.06 16.59
CA CYS A 370 -11.90 6.44 16.52
C CYS A 370 -12.16 5.56 17.76
N PRO A 371 -13.05 5.98 18.67
CA PRO A 371 -13.37 5.22 19.89
C PRO A 371 -13.92 3.80 19.60
N ASP A 372 -14.55 3.58 18.45
CA ASP A 372 -15.08 2.27 18.04
C ASP A 372 -13.97 1.23 17.80
N TYR A 373 -12.72 1.67 17.61
CA TYR A 373 -11.56 0.78 17.50
C TYR A 373 -10.75 0.65 18.80
N GLY A 374 -11.32 1.13 19.91
CA GLY A 374 -10.77 1.00 21.25
C GLY A 374 -10.76 2.32 22.00
N ALA A 375 -11.21 2.30 23.26
CA ALA A 375 -11.09 3.45 24.14
C ALA A 375 -9.62 3.74 24.49
N PRO A 376 -9.25 5.01 24.73
CA PRO A 376 -7.90 5.35 25.20
C PRO A 376 -7.47 4.51 26.39
N LEU A 377 -6.20 4.13 26.40
CA LEU A 377 -5.62 3.30 27.46
C LEU A 377 -5.17 4.18 28.63
N GLU A 378 -5.90 4.12 29.74
CA GLU A 378 -5.60 4.82 30.99
C GLU A 378 -4.65 4.01 31.87
N VAL A 379 -3.39 4.44 31.97
CA VAL A 379 -2.32 3.68 32.64
C VAL A 379 -1.44 4.55 33.52
N VAL A 380 -0.86 3.94 34.55
CA VAL A 380 0.32 4.50 35.23
C VAL A 380 1.55 3.83 34.63
N GLY A 381 2.48 4.61 34.10
CA GLY A 381 3.63 4.09 33.39
C GLY A 381 4.89 4.91 33.62
N THR A 382 6.03 4.31 33.32
CA THR A 382 7.36 4.91 33.47
C THR A 382 7.95 5.22 32.09
N VAL A 383 8.51 6.41 31.92
CA VAL A 383 9.19 6.81 30.67
C VAL A 383 10.56 6.14 30.60
N LEU A 384 10.74 5.17 29.71
CA LEU A 384 11.99 4.41 29.55
C LEU A 384 12.94 4.99 28.50
N ALA A 385 12.41 5.69 27.49
CA ALA A 385 13.21 6.30 26.44
C ALA A 385 12.52 7.54 25.87
N LEU A 386 13.32 8.49 25.41
CA LEU A 386 12.92 9.67 24.64
C LEU A 386 13.93 9.84 23.50
N THR A 387 13.47 9.86 22.26
CA THR A 387 14.33 9.99 21.07
C THR A 387 13.73 11.02 20.10
N ASP A 388 14.53 11.44 19.12
CA ASP A 388 14.04 12.29 18.01
C ASP A 388 13.34 11.49 16.89
N GLY A 389 13.29 10.15 17.03
CA GLY A 389 12.63 9.23 16.11
C GLY A 389 13.37 8.92 14.82
N ARG A 390 14.61 9.41 14.64
CA ARG A 390 15.40 9.12 13.43
C ARG A 390 16.14 7.80 13.56
N PHE A 391 16.10 7.00 12.49
CA PHE A 391 16.81 5.73 12.43
C PHE A 391 17.08 5.31 10.99
N THR A 392 18.12 4.51 10.79
CA THR A 392 18.42 3.88 9.50
C THR A 392 17.77 2.50 9.45
N ALA A 393 16.78 2.34 8.58
CA ALA A 393 16.15 1.05 8.30
C ALA A 393 17.03 0.18 7.39
N THR A 394 16.95 -1.14 7.60
CA THR A 394 17.79 -2.15 6.93
C THR A 394 16.98 -3.14 6.09
N SER A 395 15.67 -3.21 6.33
CA SER A 395 14.70 -4.00 5.59
C SER A 395 14.71 -3.63 4.11
N PRO A 396 14.58 -4.60 3.20
CA PRO A 396 14.43 -4.32 1.77
C PRO A 396 13.26 -3.38 1.43
N VAL A 397 12.19 -3.40 2.24
CA VAL A 397 10.97 -2.61 2.01
C VAL A 397 11.15 -1.12 2.33
N SER A 398 12.02 -0.77 3.29
CA SER A 398 12.10 0.59 3.85
C SER A 398 13.53 1.10 3.99
N ARG A 399 14.48 0.52 3.28
CA ARG A 399 15.92 0.78 3.39
C ARG A 399 16.23 2.28 3.36
N GLY A 400 17.09 2.72 4.28
CA GLY A 400 17.57 4.10 4.36
C GLY A 400 17.07 4.84 5.58
N GLU A 401 17.23 6.16 5.58
CA GLU A 401 16.84 7.02 6.71
C GLU A 401 15.32 7.11 6.85
N GLN A 402 14.85 6.96 8.08
CA GLN A 402 13.44 6.98 8.46
C GLN A 402 13.23 7.93 9.65
N ASP A 403 12.00 8.43 9.79
CA ASP A 403 11.65 9.43 10.80
C ASP A 403 10.25 9.19 11.40
N MET A 404 10.21 8.77 12.67
CA MET A 404 9.00 8.60 13.49
C MET A 404 8.58 9.89 14.24
N GLY A 405 9.34 10.96 14.07
CA GLY A 405 9.28 12.18 14.87
C GLY A 405 9.66 11.90 16.34
N PRO A 406 9.63 12.92 17.22
CA PRO A 406 9.80 12.72 18.66
C PRO A 406 9.03 11.49 19.13
N THR A 407 9.73 10.60 19.84
CA THR A 407 9.25 9.26 20.20
C THR A 407 9.54 9.00 21.67
N ALA A 408 8.58 8.36 22.35
CA ALA A 408 8.71 7.97 23.75
C ALA A 408 8.46 6.47 23.92
N VAL A 409 9.14 5.85 24.88
CA VAL A 409 8.80 4.50 25.35
C VAL A 409 8.20 4.58 26.74
N ILE A 410 6.98 4.09 26.90
CA ILE A 410 6.29 4.03 28.20
C ILE A 410 6.12 2.57 28.61
N GLU A 411 6.61 2.21 29.79
CA GLU A 411 6.44 0.89 30.38
C GLU A 411 5.28 0.86 31.38
N THR A 412 4.36 -0.08 31.20
CA THR A 412 3.22 -0.29 32.10
C THR A 412 2.69 -1.71 32.01
N GLY A 413 2.32 -2.33 33.13
CA GLY A 413 1.63 -3.63 33.13
C GLY A 413 2.32 -4.78 32.38
N GLY A 414 3.66 -4.72 32.20
CA GLY A 414 4.43 -5.70 31.43
C GLY A 414 4.56 -5.39 29.93
N LEU A 415 4.00 -4.28 29.46
CA LEU A 415 4.10 -3.76 28.09
C LEU A 415 5.10 -2.61 28.03
N LYS A 416 5.90 -2.56 26.96
CA LYS A 416 6.72 -1.42 26.53
C LYS A 416 6.08 -0.84 25.28
N LEU A 417 5.47 0.33 25.42
CA LEU A 417 4.73 1.00 24.36
C LEU A 417 5.65 2.01 23.67
N VAL A 418 5.97 1.79 22.38
CA VAL A 418 6.68 2.76 21.54
C VAL A 418 5.66 3.72 20.95
N ILE A 419 5.73 4.99 21.35
CA ILE A 419 4.73 6.02 21.03
C ILE A 419 5.39 7.09 20.17
N THR A 420 4.80 7.38 19.01
CA THR A 420 5.39 8.21 17.96
C THR A 420 4.53 9.45 17.69
N THR A 421 5.17 10.51 17.21
CA THR A 421 4.49 11.74 16.77
C THR A 421 4.15 11.72 15.29
N HIS A 422 4.90 10.99 14.47
CA HIS A 422 4.51 10.71 13.09
C HIS A 422 3.78 9.37 13.01
N ARG A 423 2.71 9.32 12.21
CA ARG A 423 2.00 8.07 11.90
C ARG A 423 2.89 7.18 11.04
N ARG A 424 3.29 6.02 11.55
CA ARG A 424 4.23 5.11 10.86
C ARG A 424 3.81 3.66 11.05
N ALA A 425 3.88 2.86 9.99
CA ALA A 425 3.83 1.41 10.12
C ALA A 425 5.17 0.87 10.61
N CYS A 426 5.15 -0.13 11.48
CA CYS A 426 6.38 -0.82 11.88
C CYS A 426 6.71 -1.91 10.86
N ILE A 427 7.62 -1.59 9.93
CA ILE A 427 8.04 -2.46 8.83
C ILE A 427 9.52 -2.86 8.92
N ASP A 428 10.21 -2.43 9.98
CA ASP A 428 11.61 -2.71 10.24
C ASP A 428 11.85 -2.90 11.75
N THR A 429 12.67 -3.90 12.10
CA THR A 429 13.13 -4.14 13.47
C THR A 429 13.90 -2.95 14.06
N ALA A 430 14.49 -2.09 13.23
CA ALA A 430 15.19 -0.87 13.61
C ALA A 430 14.30 0.13 14.38
N VAL A 431 12.96 0.05 14.21
CA VAL A 431 12.01 0.79 15.04
C VAL A 431 12.26 0.52 16.52
N PHE A 432 12.41 -0.75 16.91
CA PHE A 432 12.64 -1.13 18.30
C PHE A 432 14.06 -0.82 18.77
N THR A 433 15.07 -1.11 17.94
CA THR A 433 16.47 -0.90 18.34
C THR A 433 16.80 0.59 18.49
N SER A 434 16.18 1.47 17.68
CA SER A 434 16.32 2.93 17.79
C SER A 434 15.90 3.49 19.16
N VAL A 435 15.01 2.79 19.87
CA VAL A 435 14.53 3.17 21.21
C VAL A 435 15.08 2.27 22.32
N GLY A 436 16.14 1.50 22.03
CA GLY A 436 16.83 0.65 23.01
C GLY A 436 16.13 -0.66 23.35
N ILE A 437 15.18 -1.12 22.53
CA ILE A 437 14.53 -2.43 22.68
C ILE A 437 15.19 -3.39 21.69
N ASP A 438 15.73 -4.52 22.17
CA ASP A 438 16.15 -5.62 21.32
C ASP A 438 14.93 -6.49 20.95
N PRO A 439 14.42 -6.43 19.71
CA PRO A 439 13.23 -7.17 19.33
C PRO A 439 13.42 -8.69 19.36
N ALA A 440 14.65 -9.19 19.13
CA ALA A 440 14.92 -10.63 19.14
C ALA A 440 14.91 -11.23 20.55
N ALA A 441 15.17 -10.40 21.57
CA ALA A 441 15.14 -10.80 22.97
C ALA A 441 13.74 -10.69 23.61
N MET A 442 12.77 -10.07 22.94
CA MET A 442 11.41 -9.92 23.48
C MET A 442 10.64 -11.25 23.41
N PRO A 443 9.88 -11.62 24.45
CA PRO A 443 8.95 -12.74 24.38
C PRO A 443 7.83 -12.55 23.35
N VAL A 444 7.28 -11.32 23.29
CA VAL A 444 6.17 -10.95 22.41
C VAL A 444 6.41 -9.57 21.79
N LEU A 445 6.13 -9.45 20.50
CA LEU A 445 6.07 -8.18 19.77
C LEU A 445 4.66 -7.96 19.24
N VAL A 446 4.14 -6.75 19.37
CA VAL A 446 2.89 -6.32 18.73
C VAL A 446 3.24 -5.31 17.65
N ILE A 447 2.79 -5.58 16.43
CA ILE A 447 3.13 -4.81 15.24
C ILE A 447 1.85 -4.40 14.53
N LYS A 448 1.68 -3.10 14.33
CA LYS A 448 0.60 -2.51 13.53
C LYS A 448 0.99 -2.50 12.05
N SER A 449 0.87 -3.67 11.41
CA SER A 449 1.24 -3.92 10.01
C SER A 449 0.61 -5.21 9.49
N ARG A 450 0.67 -5.44 8.18
CA ARG A 450 0.11 -6.61 7.49
C ARG A 450 1.15 -7.49 6.80
N GLY A 451 1.62 -7.09 5.63
CA GLY A 451 2.59 -7.87 4.84
C GLY A 451 4.02 -7.37 5.02
N HIS A 452 4.19 -6.04 5.02
CA HIS A 452 5.48 -5.37 4.94
C HIS A 452 6.44 -5.71 6.09
N PHE A 453 5.93 -5.93 7.31
CA PHE A 453 6.79 -6.27 8.46
C PHE A 453 7.52 -7.61 8.30
N ARG A 454 6.95 -8.57 7.54
CA ARG A 454 7.52 -9.92 7.43
C ARG A 454 8.96 -9.91 6.94
N ALA A 455 9.30 -9.01 6.02
CA ALA A 455 10.65 -8.88 5.48
C ALA A 455 11.74 -8.65 6.55
N SER A 456 11.41 -7.98 7.66
CA SER A 456 12.36 -7.70 8.75
C SER A 456 12.17 -8.63 9.96
N PHE A 457 10.94 -9.07 10.21
CA PHE A 457 10.58 -9.73 11.46
C PHE A 457 10.41 -11.25 11.36
N GLU A 458 10.06 -11.78 10.19
CA GLU A 458 9.93 -13.24 10.00
C GLU A 458 11.23 -14.00 10.29
N PRO A 459 12.43 -13.49 9.97
CA PRO A 459 13.70 -14.17 10.30
C PRO A 459 13.97 -14.33 11.80
N ILE A 460 13.35 -13.52 12.66
CA ILE A 460 13.54 -13.57 14.12
C ILE A 460 12.35 -14.20 14.85
N ALA A 461 11.21 -14.38 14.19
CA ALA A 461 9.98 -14.81 14.82
C ALA A 461 10.00 -16.32 15.15
N SER A 462 9.52 -16.68 16.34
CA SER A 462 9.18 -18.08 16.64
C SER A 462 7.77 -18.45 16.13
N SER A 463 6.88 -17.46 16.07
CA SER A 463 5.52 -17.60 15.54
C SER A 463 4.98 -16.23 15.14
N ILE A 464 4.10 -16.20 14.13
CA ILE A 464 3.41 -14.99 13.68
C ILE A 464 1.90 -15.27 13.70
N LEU A 465 1.17 -14.48 14.47
CA LEU A 465 -0.28 -14.49 14.52
C LEU A 465 -0.79 -13.16 13.93
N GLU A 466 -1.47 -13.23 12.80
CA GLU A 466 -2.25 -12.11 12.27
C GLU A 466 -3.57 -12.03 13.03
N VAL A 467 -3.92 -10.87 13.55
CA VAL A 467 -4.97 -10.72 14.56
C VAL A 467 -6.17 -9.96 13.99
N ASP A 468 -7.36 -10.54 14.08
CA ASP A 468 -8.63 -9.85 13.80
C ASP A 468 -9.00 -8.96 15.00
N ALA A 469 -8.44 -7.75 15.00
CA ALA A 469 -8.84 -6.65 15.87
C ALA A 469 -9.71 -5.63 15.11
N PRO A 470 -10.54 -4.84 15.80
CA PRO A 470 -11.23 -3.71 15.18
C PRO A 470 -10.24 -2.69 14.61
N GLY A 471 -10.52 -2.17 13.40
CA GLY A 471 -9.69 -1.14 12.78
C GLY A 471 -10.14 -0.78 11.36
N PRO A 472 -9.69 0.36 10.82
CA PRO A 472 -10.15 0.88 9.54
C PRO A 472 -9.62 0.11 8.32
N ALA A 473 -8.63 -0.75 8.52
CA ALA A 473 -8.09 -1.65 7.51
C ALA A 473 -8.42 -3.11 7.85
N ASN A 474 -9.50 -3.42 8.56
CA ASN A 474 -9.83 -4.81 8.89
C ASN A 474 -9.92 -5.72 7.63
N PRO A 475 -9.43 -6.97 7.66
CA PRO A 475 -9.52 -7.88 6.51
C PRO A 475 -10.94 -8.43 6.26
N SER A 476 -11.82 -8.41 7.26
CA SER A 476 -13.23 -8.79 7.11
C SER A 476 -14.02 -7.64 6.49
N LEU A 477 -14.14 -7.66 5.16
CA LEU A 477 -14.76 -6.57 4.40
C LEU A 477 -16.23 -6.31 4.78
N HIS A 478 -16.95 -7.33 5.27
CA HIS A 478 -18.32 -7.22 5.75
C HIS A 478 -18.53 -6.23 6.91
N ARG A 479 -17.44 -5.80 7.58
CA ARG A 479 -17.48 -4.81 8.65
C ARG A 479 -17.64 -3.38 8.13
N PHE A 480 -17.38 -3.13 6.84
CA PHE A 480 -17.42 -1.78 6.28
C PHE A 480 -18.78 -1.44 5.66
N PRO A 481 -19.25 -0.20 5.84
CA PRO A 481 -20.54 0.24 5.32
C PRO A 481 -20.41 0.72 3.87
N TYR A 482 -20.05 -0.17 2.93
CA TYR A 482 -19.98 0.16 1.50
C TYR A 482 -21.29 0.74 0.96
N ARG A 483 -21.21 1.82 0.19
CA ARG A 483 -22.34 2.54 -0.39
C ARG A 483 -22.27 2.68 -1.90
N ASN A 484 -21.06 2.73 -2.45
CA ASN A 484 -20.83 3.10 -3.85
C ASN A 484 -20.28 1.95 -4.69
N ILE A 485 -19.88 0.82 -4.07
CA ILE A 485 -19.50 -0.39 -4.81
C ILE A 485 -20.74 -1.04 -5.45
N PRO A 486 -20.73 -1.29 -6.77
CA PRO A 486 -21.79 -2.02 -7.47
C PRO A 486 -21.97 -3.43 -6.92
N ARG A 487 -23.21 -3.80 -6.59
CA ARG A 487 -23.61 -5.13 -6.15
C ARG A 487 -24.29 -5.90 -7.31
N PRO A 488 -24.15 -7.24 -7.41
CA PRO A 488 -23.41 -8.10 -6.49
C PRO A 488 -21.89 -8.03 -6.70
N VAL A 489 -21.12 -8.20 -5.61
CA VAL A 489 -19.66 -8.26 -5.61
C VAL A 489 -19.17 -9.29 -4.59
N TRP A 490 -18.31 -10.21 -5.02
CA TRP A 490 -17.66 -11.15 -4.09
C TRP A 490 -16.58 -10.41 -3.28
N PRO A 491 -16.33 -10.72 -2.00
CA PRO A 491 -17.02 -11.71 -1.17
C PRO A 491 -18.23 -11.14 -0.41
N LEU A 492 -18.64 -9.90 -0.69
CA LEU A 492 -19.70 -9.21 0.07
C LEU A 492 -21.11 -9.70 -0.28
N ASP A 493 -21.28 -10.35 -1.44
CA ASP A 493 -22.51 -10.99 -1.89
C ASP A 493 -22.21 -12.41 -2.39
N GLU A 494 -23.19 -13.31 -2.22
CA GLU A 494 -23.21 -14.57 -2.94
C GLU A 494 -23.54 -14.32 -4.42
N ILE A 495 -22.70 -14.83 -5.32
CA ILE A 495 -22.90 -14.72 -6.77
C ILE A 495 -23.30 -16.11 -7.28
N ALA A 496 -24.54 -16.22 -7.76
CA ALA A 496 -25.03 -17.43 -8.38
C ALA A 496 -24.28 -17.65 -9.70
N GLU A 497 -23.59 -18.79 -9.83
CA GLU A 497 -23.04 -19.21 -11.11
C GLU A 497 -24.23 -19.62 -12.00
N GLU A 498 -24.44 -18.93 -13.12
CA GLU A 498 -25.41 -19.37 -14.11
C GLU A 498 -24.98 -20.76 -14.59
N ALA A 499 -25.76 -21.78 -14.24
CA ALA A 499 -25.56 -23.12 -14.77
C ALA A 499 -25.55 -22.99 -16.29
N CYS A 500 -24.41 -23.28 -16.92
CA CYS A 500 -24.30 -23.44 -18.37
C CYS A 500 -25.44 -24.36 -18.80
N CYS A 501 -26.52 -23.77 -19.32
CA CYS A 501 -27.57 -24.51 -19.96
C CYS A 501 -26.94 -25.08 -21.21
N GLU A 502 -26.56 -26.35 -21.16
CA GLU A 502 -26.27 -27.15 -22.34
C GLU A 502 -27.53 -27.10 -23.22
N THR A 503 -27.57 -26.13 -24.14
CA THR A 503 -28.47 -26.18 -25.28
C THR A 503 -27.95 -27.25 -26.21
N HIS A 504 -28.24 -28.51 -25.88
CA HIS A 504 -28.32 -29.58 -26.86
C HIS A 504 -29.66 -29.46 -27.58
N ASP A 505 -29.71 -28.52 -28.52
CA ASP A 505 -30.66 -28.58 -29.62
C ASP A 505 -29.86 -28.87 -30.87
N HIS A 506 -30.03 -30.06 -31.44
CA HIS A 506 -30.08 -30.23 -32.89
C HIS A 506 -30.89 -31.48 -33.26
N PRO A 507 -31.55 -31.44 -34.43
CA PRO A 507 -32.94 -31.88 -34.67
C PRO A 507 -33.15 -33.37 -34.96
#